data_AF-A0A640VUY2-F1
#
_entry.id   AF-A0A640VUY2-F1
#
_cell.length_a   1.000
_cell.length_b   1.000
_cell.length_c   1.000
_cell.angle_alpha   90.00
_cell.angle_beta   90.00
_cell.angle_gamma   90.00
#
_symmetry.space_group_name_H-M   'P 1'
#
loop_
_entity.id
_entity.type
_entity.pdbx_description
1 polymer ?
#
loop_
_entity_poly.entity_id
_entity_poly.type
_entity_poly.pdbx_seq_one_letter_code
_entity_poly.pdbx_strand_id
1 'polypeptide(L)'
;MTSPSKARLGLSLLEVLVVLAIMALIIGVAVPALRAPPHHLALQEQIALLEREALAIRLAAIRGGLAQPWQPDGPRCAGQLPARILYLPDGSAFGDPFCLRRDDQDLWLTVAPLTGRIVTAKAPVQ
;
A
#
# COMPACT_ATOMS: atom_id res chain seq x y z
N MET A 1 2.92 39.15 -59.44
CA MET A 1 1.71 39.32 -58.60
C MET A 1 1.16 37.93 -58.29
N THR A 2 1.50 37.34 -57.16
CA THR A 2 0.95 36.07 -56.68
C THR A 2 0.23 36.35 -55.36
N SER A 3 -1.10 36.30 -55.40
CA SER A 3 -1.95 36.50 -54.22
C SER A 3 -2.06 35.17 -53.46
N PRO A 4 -1.77 35.10 -52.15
CA PRO A 4 -1.91 33.86 -51.40
C PRO A 4 -3.38 33.59 -51.12
N SER A 5 -3.89 32.46 -51.62
CA SER A 5 -5.20 31.93 -51.24
C SER A 5 -5.18 31.57 -49.76
N LYS A 6 -5.79 32.42 -48.92
CA LYS A 6 -6.12 32.09 -47.54
C LYS A 6 -7.10 30.93 -47.56
N ALA A 7 -6.61 29.70 -47.36
CA ALA A 7 -7.44 28.54 -47.10
C ALA A 7 -8.25 28.83 -45.82
N ARG A 8 -9.53 29.18 -45.98
CA ARG A 8 -10.46 29.24 -44.85
C ARG A 8 -10.74 27.79 -44.45
N LEU A 9 -10.03 27.33 -43.43
CA LEU A 9 -10.30 26.09 -42.72
C LEU A 9 -11.66 26.22 -42.02
N GLY A 10 -12.73 25.91 -42.75
CA GLY A 10 -14.06 25.78 -42.20
C GLY A 10 -14.16 24.45 -41.46
N LEU A 11 -13.81 24.46 -40.17
CA LEU A 11 -14.13 23.34 -39.27
C LEU A 11 -15.65 23.14 -39.31
N SER A 12 -16.08 21.98 -39.80
CA SER A 12 -17.49 21.60 -39.79
C SER A 12 -17.94 21.40 -38.36
N LEU A 13 -19.16 21.84 -38.01
CA LEU A 13 -19.74 21.60 -36.69
C LEU A 13 -19.81 20.11 -36.35
N LEU A 14 -20.00 19.26 -37.38
CA LEU A 14 -19.96 17.81 -37.24
C LEU A 14 -18.56 17.30 -36.92
N GLU A 15 -17.53 17.88 -37.52
CA GLU A 15 -16.12 17.52 -37.26
C GLU A 15 -15.74 17.85 -35.81
N VAL A 16 -16.15 19.01 -35.30
CA VAL A 16 -15.93 19.38 -33.89
C VAL A 16 -16.65 18.41 -32.93
N LEU A 17 -17.89 18.01 -33.24
CA LEU A 17 -18.62 17.03 -32.43
C LEU A 17 -17.96 15.65 -32.43
N VAL A 18 -17.46 15.20 -33.58
CA VAL A 18 -16.74 13.91 -33.69
C VAL A 18 -15.45 13.94 -32.87
N VAL A 19 -14.66 15.02 -32.97
CA VAL A 19 -13.41 15.16 -32.18
C VAL A 19 -13.72 15.18 -30.68
N LEU A 20 -14.76 15.89 -30.25
CA LEU A 20 -15.17 15.92 -28.85
C LEU A 20 -15.63 14.55 -28.36
N ALA A 21 -16.38 13.79 -29.16
CA ALA A 21 -16.82 12.44 -28.82
C ALA A 21 -15.63 11.48 -28.66
N ILE A 22 -14.65 11.54 -29.56
CA ILE A 22 -13.43 10.74 -29.48
C ILE A 22 -12.62 11.12 -28.24
N MET A 23 -12.45 12.42 -27.97
CA MET A 23 -11.75 12.89 -26.76
C MET A 23 -12.45 12.44 -25.48
N ALA A 24 -13.78 12.53 -25.42
CA ALA A 24 -14.55 12.07 -24.26
C ALA A 24 -14.41 10.56 -24.04
N LEU A 25 -14.40 9.77 -25.11
CA LEU A 25 -14.15 8.33 -25.06
C LEU A 25 -12.75 8.01 -24.51
N ILE A 26 -11.71 8.70 -25.02
CA ILE A 26 -10.33 8.51 -24.58
C ILE A 26 -10.19 8.87 -23.09
N ILE A 27 -10.73 10.01 -22.68
CA ILE A 27 -10.71 10.45 -21.27
C ILE A 27 -11.45 9.43 -20.39
N GLY A 28 -12.61 8.94 -20.84
CA GLY A 28 -13.40 7.95 -20.11
C GLY A 28 -12.64 6.66 -19.81
N VAL A 29 -11.77 6.21 -20.72
CA VAL A 29 -10.94 5.00 -20.55
C VAL A 29 -9.63 5.29 -19.80
N ALA A 30 -9.05 6.47 -19.99
CA ALA A 30 -7.77 6.83 -19.36
C ALA A 30 -7.90 7.13 -17.86
N VAL A 31 -9.02 7.73 -17.42
CA VAL A 31 -9.21 8.16 -16.03
C VAL A 31 -9.17 6.99 -15.02
N PRO A 32 -9.84 5.85 -15.24
CA PRO A 32 -9.73 4.69 -14.35
C PRO A 32 -8.31 4.11 -14.28
N ALA A 33 -7.58 4.09 -15.41
CA ALA A 33 -6.22 3.56 -15.47
C ALA A 33 -5.20 4.42 -14.70
N LEU A 34 -5.50 5.71 -14.53
CA LEU A 34 -4.67 6.67 -13.79
C LEU A 34 -5.06 6.78 -12.30
N ARG A 35 -6.17 6.17 -11.87
CA ARG A 35 -6.55 6.16 -10.45
C ARG A 35 -5.66 5.19 -9.70
N ALA A 36 -4.95 5.70 -8.70
CA ALA A 36 -4.23 4.88 -7.74
C ALA A 36 -5.16 3.83 -7.11
N PRO A 37 -4.63 2.65 -6.71
CA PRO A 37 -5.41 1.66 -5.98
C PRO A 37 -6.08 2.31 -4.76
N PRO A 38 -7.33 1.94 -4.44
CA PRO A 38 -7.98 2.50 -3.27
C PRO A 38 -7.17 2.17 -2.01
N HIS A 39 -6.98 3.16 -1.14
CA HIS A 39 -6.02 3.15 -0.03
C HIS A 39 -6.12 1.91 0.90
N HIS A 40 -7.30 1.32 1.05
CA HIS A 40 -7.50 0.11 1.85
C HIS A 40 -6.79 -1.13 1.28
N LEU A 41 -6.71 -1.27 -0.05
CA LEU A 41 -6.00 -2.39 -0.68
C LEU A 41 -4.49 -2.26 -0.50
N ALA A 42 -3.98 -1.03 -0.60
CA ALA A 42 -2.57 -0.76 -0.44
C ALA A 42 -2.08 -1.07 0.99
N LEU A 43 -2.90 -0.76 2.00
CA LEU A 43 -2.61 -1.12 3.39
C LEU A 43 -2.70 -2.63 3.63
N GLN A 44 -3.71 -3.30 3.07
CA GLN A 44 -3.85 -4.76 3.16
C GLN A 44 -2.67 -5.51 2.52
N GLU A 45 -2.18 -5.04 1.38
CA GLU A 45 -1.00 -5.60 0.73
C GLU A 45 0.22 -5.51 1.66
N GLN A 46 0.42 -4.37 2.32
CA GLN A 46 1.53 -4.19 3.25
C GLN A 46 1.42 -5.09 4.49
N ILE A 47 0.22 -5.24 5.06
CA ILE A 47 -0.01 -6.19 6.17
C ILE A 47 0.28 -7.61 5.72
N ALA A 48 -0.18 -8.01 4.52
CA ALA A 48 0.04 -9.34 3.98
C ALA A 48 1.53 -9.64 3.77
N LEU A 49 2.33 -8.65 3.37
CA LEU A 49 3.79 -8.79 3.27
C LEU A 49 4.42 -9.02 4.65
N LEU A 50 4.04 -8.20 5.63
CA LEU A 50 4.53 -8.36 7.01
C LEU A 50 4.13 -9.70 7.63
N GLU A 51 2.91 -10.18 7.37
CA GLU A 51 2.46 -11.50 7.83
C GLU A 51 3.30 -12.64 7.22
N ARG A 52 3.67 -12.53 5.94
CA ARG A 52 4.52 -13.53 5.28
C ARG A 52 5.94 -13.55 5.88
N GLU A 53 6.52 -12.38 6.12
CA GLU A 53 7.83 -12.26 6.76
C GLU A 53 7.81 -12.82 8.19
N ALA A 54 6.82 -12.40 9.00
CA ALA A 54 6.58 -12.92 10.33
C ALA A 54 6.48 -14.46 10.35
N LEU A 55 5.71 -15.02 9.42
CA LEU A 55 5.55 -16.47 9.31
C LEU A 55 6.86 -17.16 8.93
N ALA A 56 7.66 -16.57 8.04
CA ALA A 56 8.98 -17.11 7.69
C ALA A 56 9.92 -17.15 8.90
N ILE A 57 10.00 -16.06 9.68
CA ILE A 57 10.84 -16.00 10.89
C ILE A 57 10.32 -16.96 11.97
N ARG A 58 9.00 -17.03 12.17
CA ARG A 58 8.38 -17.98 13.11
C ARG A 58 8.72 -19.43 12.76
N LEU A 59 8.62 -19.80 11.49
CA LEU A 59 8.98 -21.14 11.03
C LEU A 59 10.49 -21.40 11.21
N ALA A 60 11.35 -20.40 11.02
CA ALA A 60 12.77 -20.52 11.31
C ALA A 60 13.05 -20.75 12.81
N ALA A 61 12.32 -20.07 13.71
CA ALA A 61 12.42 -20.28 15.16
C ALA A 61 12.02 -21.70 15.57
N ILE A 62 10.87 -22.16 15.06
CA ILE A 62 10.34 -23.51 15.33
C ILE A 62 11.31 -24.59 14.82
N ARG A 63 11.75 -24.48 13.57
CA ARG A 63 12.66 -25.48 12.96
C ARG A 63 14.05 -25.45 13.58
N GLY A 64 14.54 -24.26 13.91
CA GLY A 64 15.87 -24.09 14.49
C GLY A 64 15.94 -24.42 15.98
N GLY A 65 14.80 -24.52 16.67
CA GLY A 65 14.77 -24.74 18.12
C GLY A 65 15.31 -23.54 18.93
N LEU A 66 15.47 -22.37 18.30
CA LEU A 66 16.07 -21.17 18.87
C LEU A 66 15.16 -19.97 18.66
N ALA A 67 15.15 -19.04 19.62
CA ALA A 67 14.40 -17.81 19.48
C ALA A 67 14.97 -16.96 18.34
N GLN A 68 14.09 -16.40 17.50
CA GLN A 68 14.48 -15.56 16.36
C GLN A 68 13.94 -14.14 16.53
N PRO A 69 14.82 -13.12 16.56
CA PRO A 69 14.38 -11.74 16.54
C PRO A 69 13.92 -11.37 15.13
N TRP A 70 12.85 -10.59 15.07
CA TRP A 70 12.33 -9.97 13.86
C TRP A 70 12.08 -8.49 14.11
N GLN A 71 12.42 -7.68 13.13
CA GLN A 71 12.14 -6.26 13.11
C GLN A 71 11.29 -5.99 11.87
N PRO A 72 10.01 -5.63 12.03
CA PRO A 72 9.15 -5.36 10.88
C PRO A 72 9.65 -4.11 10.16
N ASP A 73 9.92 -4.26 8.86
CA ASP A 73 10.34 -3.17 8.00
C ASP A 73 9.12 -2.43 7.43
N GLY A 74 9.29 -1.14 7.15
CA GLY A 74 8.27 -0.32 6.49
C GLY A 74 8.18 1.12 6.99
N PRO A 75 7.35 1.95 6.33
CA PRO A 75 7.07 3.31 6.77
C PRO A 75 6.40 3.30 8.15
N ARG A 76 7.07 3.92 9.11
CA ARG A 76 6.65 4.01 10.52
C ARG A 76 5.96 5.33 10.81
N CYS A 77 5.13 5.34 11.84
CA CYS A 77 4.59 6.58 12.38
C CYS A 77 5.70 7.46 12.98
N ALA A 78 5.54 8.78 12.91
CA ALA A 78 6.55 9.73 13.35
C ALA A 78 6.88 9.55 14.84
N GLY A 79 8.18 9.56 15.18
CA GLY A 79 8.64 9.42 16.57
C GLY A 79 8.60 8.00 17.13
N GLN A 80 8.21 6.98 16.36
CA GLN A 80 8.29 5.58 16.79
C GLN A 80 9.66 4.97 16.55
N LEU A 81 10.16 4.27 17.58
CA LEU A 81 11.29 3.36 17.47
C LEU A 81 10.87 2.10 16.69
N PRO A 82 11.82 1.45 16.00
CA PRO A 82 11.51 0.21 15.31
C PRO A 82 11.17 -0.90 16.32
N ALA A 83 10.05 -1.58 16.07
CA ALA A 83 9.60 -2.69 16.89
C ALA A 83 10.64 -3.81 16.90
N ARG A 84 10.70 -4.53 18.02
CA ARG A 84 11.45 -5.78 18.12
C ARG A 84 10.50 -6.86 18.58
N ILE A 85 10.34 -7.87 17.73
CA ILE A 85 9.49 -9.02 17.99
C ILE A 85 10.42 -10.22 18.14
N LEU A 86 10.23 -11.00 19.19
CA LEU A 86 10.94 -12.25 19.43
C LEU A 86 10.00 -13.41 19.20
N TYR A 87 10.28 -14.25 18.20
CA TYR A 87 9.59 -15.51 17.99
C TYR A 87 10.29 -16.62 18.76
N LEU A 88 9.53 -17.43 19.48
CA LEU A 88 10.04 -18.54 20.26
C LEU A 88 9.90 -19.89 19.51
N PRO A 89 10.67 -20.92 19.91
CA PRO A 89 10.62 -22.26 19.28
C PRO A 89 9.27 -22.97 19.38
N ASP A 90 8.43 -22.61 20.35
CA ASP A 90 7.06 -23.11 20.49
C ASP A 90 6.06 -22.43 19.54
N GLY A 91 6.52 -21.46 18.76
CA GLY A 91 5.71 -20.69 17.84
C GLY A 91 4.94 -19.53 18.48
N SER A 92 5.15 -19.25 19.76
CA SER A 92 4.71 -18.02 20.41
C SER A 92 5.60 -16.83 20.01
N ALA A 93 5.18 -15.62 20.37
CA ALA A 93 5.97 -14.43 20.11
C ALA A 93 5.73 -13.33 21.14
N PHE A 94 6.71 -12.44 21.29
CA PHE A 94 6.63 -11.28 22.19
C PHE A 94 7.16 -10.04 21.49
N GLY A 95 6.54 -8.89 21.71
CA GLY A 95 7.01 -7.63 21.16
C GLY A 95 6.05 -6.50 21.45
N ASP A 96 6.58 -5.27 21.39
CA ASP A 96 5.78 -4.08 21.59
C ASP A 96 4.84 -3.80 20.41
N PRO A 97 3.67 -3.19 20.64
CA PRO A 97 2.85 -2.65 19.56
C PRO A 97 3.65 -1.65 18.72
N PHE A 98 3.45 -1.69 17.41
CA PHE A 98 4.13 -0.83 16.45
C PHE A 98 3.14 -0.23 15.45
N CYS A 99 3.51 0.91 14.92
CA CYS A 99 2.65 1.73 14.09
C CYS A 99 3.22 1.82 12.67
N LEU A 100 2.39 1.47 11.69
CA LEU A 100 2.66 1.65 10.27
C LEU A 100 1.92 2.87 9.76
N ARG A 101 2.60 3.70 8.95
CA ARG A 101 2.00 4.87 8.33
C ARG A 101 1.97 4.73 6.82
N ARG A 102 0.82 5.00 6.20
CA ARG A 102 0.69 5.09 4.74
C ARG A 102 -0.35 6.11 4.35
N ASP A 103 0.00 7.04 3.46
CA ASP A 103 -0.92 8.03 2.87
C ASP A 103 -1.85 8.72 3.89
N ASP A 104 -1.30 9.05 5.07
CA ASP A 104 -1.98 9.70 6.20
C ASP A 104 -2.86 8.82 7.12
N GLN A 105 -2.80 7.50 6.95
CA GLN A 105 -3.39 6.54 7.90
C GLN A 105 -2.30 5.90 8.76
N ASP A 106 -2.53 5.96 10.07
CA ASP A 106 -1.71 5.28 11.08
C ASP A 106 -2.43 3.99 11.52
N LEU A 107 -1.77 2.85 11.34
CA LEU A 107 -2.27 1.55 11.75
C LEU A 107 -1.39 0.96 12.85
N TRP A 108 -2.00 0.71 14.00
CA TRP A 108 -1.35 0.05 15.11
C TRP A 108 -1.49 -1.45 15.00
N LEU A 109 -0.36 -2.15 15.09
CA LEU A 109 -0.23 -3.59 15.01
C LEU A 109 0.49 -4.11 16.25
N THR A 110 0.23 -5.35 16.59
CA THR A 110 0.96 -6.09 17.63
C THR A 110 1.02 -7.57 17.23
N VAL A 111 1.77 -8.37 17.98
CA VAL A 111 1.79 -9.81 17.78
C VAL A 111 1.02 -10.49 18.90
N ALA A 112 0.03 -11.30 18.53
CA ALA A 112 -0.73 -12.11 19.46
C ALA A 112 0.20 -13.15 20.10
N PRO A 113 0.37 -13.14 21.43
CA PRO A 113 1.50 -13.84 22.07
C PRO A 113 1.44 -15.36 21.89
N LEU A 114 0.24 -15.93 21.97
CA LEU A 114 0.04 -17.38 21.88
C LEU A 114 0.15 -17.91 20.45
N THR A 115 -0.17 -17.10 19.45
CA THR A 115 -0.25 -17.56 18.06
C THR A 115 0.90 -17.06 17.19
N GLY A 116 1.67 -16.08 17.66
CA GLY A 116 2.70 -15.41 16.86
C GLY A 116 2.13 -14.72 15.61
N ARG A 117 0.86 -14.33 15.63
CA ARG A 117 0.19 -13.70 14.48
C ARG A 117 0.17 -12.20 14.66
N ILE A 118 0.39 -11.47 13.57
CA ILE A 118 0.18 -10.02 13.55
C ILE A 118 -1.32 -9.75 13.65
N VAL A 119 -1.71 -8.86 14.54
CA VAL A 119 -3.10 -8.43 14.72
C VAL A 119 -3.14 -6.92 14.90
N THR A 120 -4.27 -6.32 14.55
CA THR A 120 -4.51 -4.90 14.79
C THR A 120 -4.63 -4.62 16.29
N ALA A 121 -3.94 -3.59 16.75
CA ALA A 121 -3.99 -3.12 18.14
C ALA A 121 -4.69 -1.76 18.21
N LYS A 122 -5.11 -1.37 19.42
CA LYS A 122 -5.42 0.03 19.69
C LYS A 122 -4.12 0.81 19.84
N ALA A 123 -4.16 2.10 19.51
CA ALA A 123 -3.06 2.99 19.81
C ALA A 123 -2.75 2.92 21.32
N PRO A 124 -1.47 2.82 21.72
CA PRO A 124 -1.09 2.87 23.12
C PRO A 124 -1.54 4.22 23.68
N VAL A 125 -2.26 4.17 24.80
CA VAL A 125 -2.63 5.36 25.56
C VAL A 125 -1.34 5.86 26.21
N GLN A 126 -0.93 7.09 25.87
CA GLN A 126 0.23 7.76 26.44
C GLN A 126 -0.02 8.19 27.88
#